data_AF-A0A8A4ZFP5-F1
#
_entry.id   AF-A0A8A4ZFP5-F1
#
_cell.length_a   1.000
_cell.length_b   1.000
_cell.length_c   1.000
_cell.angle_alpha   90.00
_cell.angle_beta   90.00
_cell.angle_gamma   90.00
#
_symmetry.space_group_name_H-M   'P 1'
#
loop_
_entity.id
_entity.type
_entity.pdbx_description
1 polymer ?
#
loop_
_entity_poly.entity_id
_entity_poly.type
_entity_poly.pdbx_seq_one_letter_code
_entity_poly.pdbx_strand_id
1 'polypeptide(L)'
;MVSLNQGAWVPGTATYEYGYHSIPVISVTGAPADTNVARWAMLHDGSAYRLYFFQGSSTDTLYQFAWDGSSYAYGHNSIPVLTLTGAPADVDASRLTMLHSGAAYHAYLRRLGDPTTLYQFVWVPGTTTYQWAVAGYYPSLPVTGFPSDTDWSRWNMLHDDATYRIYAGRYGSTDRLVQGSWNAAAGQYQFGYDSIPELALVGYPADSDVGRSAMLHDGTDYRFYFQRP
;
A
#
# COMPACT_ATOMS: atom_id res chain seq x y z
N MET A 1 19.24 8.58 -4.83
CA MET A 1 19.12 7.18 -4.36
C MET A 1 17.90 7.19 -3.48
N VAL A 2 16.91 6.33 -3.73
CA VAL A 2 15.63 6.42 -3.01
C VAL A 2 15.77 5.85 -1.60
N SER A 3 15.17 6.54 -0.64
CA SER A 3 15.01 6.05 0.72
C SER A 3 13.57 6.25 1.20
N LEU A 4 13.23 5.64 2.33
CA LEU A 4 11.91 5.70 2.93
C LEU A 4 12.02 6.25 4.36
N ASN A 5 11.24 7.27 4.68
CA ASN A 5 11.02 7.73 6.05
C ASN A 5 9.94 6.86 6.69
N GLN A 6 10.24 6.20 7.81
CA GLN A 6 9.33 5.26 8.48
C GLN A 6 8.81 5.83 9.81
N GLY A 7 7.54 5.60 10.08
CA GLY A 7 6.94 5.70 11.40
C GLY A 7 5.97 4.55 11.68
N ALA A 8 5.38 4.58 12.86
CA ALA A 8 4.37 3.60 13.26
C ALA A 8 3.24 4.24 14.07
N TRP A 9 2.10 3.57 14.10
CA TRP A 9 0.95 3.98 14.92
C TRP A 9 1.30 3.85 16.40
N VAL A 10 0.93 4.86 17.19
CA VAL A 10 1.12 4.86 18.64
C VAL A 10 -0.13 4.28 19.33
N PRO A 11 -0.04 3.16 20.05
CA PRO A 11 -1.20 2.51 20.67
C PRO A 11 -2.01 3.42 21.59
N GLY A 12 -3.33 3.33 21.48
CA GLY A 12 -4.27 4.14 22.26
C GLY A 12 -4.41 5.59 21.77
N THR A 13 -3.83 5.92 20.62
CA THR A 13 -3.90 7.25 20.01
C THR A 13 -4.48 7.20 18.60
N ALA A 14 -4.68 8.38 18.01
CA ALA A 14 -5.02 8.55 16.60
C ALA A 14 -3.80 9.07 15.81
N THR A 15 -2.60 8.55 16.04
CA THR A 15 -1.36 9.12 15.48
C THR A 15 -0.42 8.04 14.93
N TYR A 16 0.11 8.27 13.74
CA TYR A 16 1.35 7.68 13.27
C TYR A 16 2.50 8.65 13.52
N GLU A 17 3.52 8.21 14.25
CA GLU A 17 4.66 9.02 14.64
C GLU A 17 5.92 8.53 13.93
N TYR A 18 6.64 9.47 13.30
CA TYR A 18 7.92 9.19 12.66
C TYR A 18 8.94 8.63 13.66
N GLY A 19 9.66 7.57 13.27
CA GLY A 19 10.67 6.93 14.10
C GLY A 19 10.14 6.09 15.27
N TYR A 20 8.83 6.13 15.59
CA TYR A 20 8.25 5.31 16.66
C TYR A 20 8.43 3.82 16.34
N HIS A 21 9.19 3.11 17.19
CA HIS A 21 9.60 1.71 17.02
C HIS A 21 10.14 1.34 15.62
N SER A 22 10.71 2.30 14.89
CA SER A 22 10.98 2.17 13.46
C SER A 22 12.46 2.41 13.11
N ILE A 23 12.91 1.93 11.96
CA ILE A 23 14.18 2.35 11.35
C ILE A 23 13.88 3.67 10.62
N PRO A 24 14.34 4.84 11.11
CA PRO A 24 13.78 6.10 10.65
C PRO A 24 13.96 6.35 9.15
N VAL A 25 15.10 5.94 8.59
CA VAL A 25 15.40 6.05 7.16
C VAL A 25 15.89 4.71 6.64
N ILE A 26 15.24 4.21 5.58
CA ILE A 26 15.57 2.93 4.96
C ILE A 26 15.98 3.15 3.50
N SER A 27 17.15 2.65 3.11
CA SER A 27 17.65 2.75 1.73
C SER A 27 17.04 1.69 0.81
N VAL A 28 16.92 2.02 -0.48
CA VAL A 28 16.58 1.08 -1.57
C VAL A 28 17.79 0.90 -2.48
N THR A 29 18.17 -0.34 -2.77
CA THR A 29 19.40 -0.68 -3.49
C THR A 29 19.15 -1.66 -4.64
N GLY A 30 20.05 -1.66 -5.63
CA GLY A 30 20.02 -2.60 -6.76
C GLY A 30 18.84 -2.42 -7.73
N ALA A 31 18.06 -1.34 -7.60
CA ALA A 31 16.91 -1.09 -8.45
C ALA A 31 17.31 -1.02 -9.94
N PRO A 32 16.57 -1.71 -10.85
CA PRO A 32 16.75 -1.54 -12.29
C PRO A 32 16.65 -0.07 -12.73
N ALA A 33 17.34 0.30 -13.81
CA ALA A 33 17.46 1.70 -14.25
C ALA A 33 16.11 2.35 -14.62
N ASP A 34 15.14 1.55 -15.06
CA ASP A 34 13.79 1.99 -15.39
C ASP A 34 12.81 1.87 -14.23
N THR A 35 13.26 1.62 -12.99
CA THR A 35 12.38 1.57 -11.82
C THR A 35 11.62 2.88 -11.64
N ASN A 36 10.28 2.81 -11.67
CA ASN A 36 9.44 3.98 -11.41
C ASN A 36 9.27 4.17 -9.91
N VAL A 37 10.18 4.95 -9.34
CA VAL A 37 10.22 5.19 -7.90
C VAL A 37 9.04 6.01 -7.37
N ALA A 38 8.22 6.61 -8.23
CA ALA A 38 7.03 7.33 -7.83
C ALA A 38 5.80 6.43 -7.61
N ARG A 39 5.80 5.21 -8.16
CA ARG A 39 4.66 4.28 -8.12
C ARG A 39 5.06 2.99 -7.42
N TRP A 40 4.80 2.95 -6.12
CA TRP A 40 5.29 1.90 -5.25
C TRP A 40 4.31 1.51 -4.15
N ALA A 41 4.53 0.32 -3.60
CA ALA A 41 3.76 -0.23 -2.49
C ALA A 41 4.65 -1.13 -1.65
N MET A 42 4.20 -1.42 -0.44
CA MET A 42 4.87 -2.35 0.45
C MET A 42 3.89 -3.37 0.99
N LEU A 43 4.44 -4.47 1.47
CA LEU A 43 3.72 -5.58 2.07
C LEU A 43 4.63 -6.24 3.09
N HIS A 44 4.06 -6.82 4.12
CA HIS A 44 4.73 -7.81 4.97
C HIS A 44 3.93 -9.10 4.95
N ASP A 45 4.58 -10.22 4.67
CA ASP A 45 3.91 -11.52 4.52
C ASP A 45 4.03 -12.43 5.75
N GLY A 46 4.50 -11.88 6.88
CA GLY A 46 4.81 -12.64 8.09
C GLY A 46 6.25 -13.17 8.13
N SER A 47 6.98 -13.13 7.00
CA SER A 47 8.37 -13.58 6.89
C SER A 47 9.31 -12.49 6.38
N ALA A 48 8.87 -11.72 5.39
CA ALA A 48 9.68 -10.73 4.70
C ALA A 48 8.90 -9.43 4.53
N TYR A 49 9.60 -8.32 4.74
CA TYR A 49 9.15 -7.02 4.27
C TYR A 49 9.48 -6.91 2.78
N ARG A 50 8.48 -6.61 1.98
CA ARG A 50 8.59 -6.53 0.52
C ARG A 50 8.22 -5.13 0.06
N LEU A 51 8.96 -4.66 -0.94
CA LEU A 51 8.76 -3.37 -1.59
C LEU A 51 8.60 -3.62 -3.09
N TYR A 52 7.68 -2.88 -3.70
CA TYR A 52 7.31 -3.03 -5.09
C TYR A 52 7.39 -1.69 -5.79
N PHE A 53 7.91 -1.67 -7.01
CA PHE A 53 7.86 -0.51 -7.88
C PHE A 53 7.34 -0.93 -9.25
N PHE A 54 6.62 -0.05 -9.95
CA PHE A 54 6.36 -0.29 -11.36
C PHE A 54 7.64 -0.19 -12.20
N GLN A 55 7.70 -0.97 -13.28
CA GLN A 55 8.69 -0.81 -14.34
C GLN A 55 8.32 0.39 -15.24
N GLY A 56 9.14 1.42 -15.30
CA GLY A 56 9.06 2.54 -16.24
C GLY A 56 7.67 3.16 -16.34
N SER A 57 7.12 3.17 -17.56
CA SER A 57 5.74 3.56 -17.85
C SER A 57 4.77 2.38 -17.95
N SER A 58 5.20 1.14 -17.64
CA SER A 58 4.32 -0.03 -17.65
C SER A 58 3.15 0.17 -16.67
N THR A 59 2.02 -0.39 -17.04
CA THR A 59 0.79 -0.43 -16.24
C THR A 59 0.57 -1.79 -15.57
N ASP A 60 1.45 -2.76 -15.80
CA ASP A 60 1.25 -4.15 -15.36
C ASP A 60 2.50 -4.79 -14.75
N THR A 61 3.70 -4.25 -14.95
CA THR A 61 4.93 -4.92 -14.55
C THR A 61 5.52 -4.27 -13.31
N LEU A 62 5.84 -5.10 -12.32
CA LEU A 62 6.35 -4.72 -11.02
C LEU A 62 7.73 -5.34 -10.77
N TYR A 63 8.65 -4.55 -10.25
CA TYR A 63 9.88 -5.02 -9.64
C TYR A 63 9.70 -5.27 -8.16
N GLN A 64 10.14 -6.42 -7.67
CA GLN A 64 10.05 -6.79 -6.26
C GLN A 64 11.42 -6.74 -5.58
N PHE A 65 11.39 -6.14 -4.40
CA PHE A 65 12.51 -5.99 -3.48
C PHE A 65 12.11 -6.65 -2.16
N ALA A 66 13.09 -7.13 -1.39
CA ALA A 66 12.85 -7.50 -0.01
C ALA A 66 13.93 -6.94 0.91
N TRP A 67 13.59 -6.83 2.20
CA TRP A 67 14.50 -6.42 3.24
C TRP A 67 15.63 -7.44 3.44
N ASP A 68 16.87 -7.00 3.35
CA ASP A 68 18.07 -7.84 3.51
C ASP A 68 18.72 -7.74 4.92
N GLY A 69 18.10 -7.01 5.83
CA GLY A 69 18.67 -6.65 7.14
C GLY A 69 19.22 -5.22 7.21
N SER A 70 19.41 -4.56 6.07
CA SER A 70 19.98 -3.20 5.98
C SER A 70 19.29 -2.29 4.95
N SER A 71 18.78 -2.85 3.85
CA SER A 71 18.12 -2.14 2.76
C SER A 71 17.01 -2.98 2.13
N TYR A 72 16.12 -2.33 1.37
CA TYR A 72 15.30 -3.05 0.39
C TYR A 72 16.13 -3.29 -0.86
N ALA A 73 16.49 -4.55 -1.11
CA ALA A 73 17.33 -4.96 -2.22
C ALA A 73 16.53 -5.66 -3.32
N TYR A 74 16.76 -5.27 -4.56
CA TYR A 74 16.10 -5.86 -5.73
C TYR A 74 16.41 -7.35 -5.86
N GLY A 75 15.39 -8.18 -6.05
CA GLY A 75 15.56 -9.63 -6.27
C GLY A 75 16.02 -10.43 -5.03
N HIS A 76 16.26 -9.79 -3.89
CA HIS A 76 16.63 -10.49 -2.65
C HIS A 76 15.42 -11.25 -2.09
N ASN A 77 15.50 -12.56 -1.93
CA ASN A 77 14.42 -13.41 -1.38
C ASN A 77 13.02 -13.09 -1.95
N SER A 78 12.99 -12.73 -3.24
CA SER A 78 11.83 -12.18 -3.93
C SER A 78 11.73 -12.77 -5.34
N ILE A 79 10.55 -12.65 -5.95
CA ILE A 79 10.31 -12.86 -7.38
C ILE A 79 10.65 -11.53 -8.06
N PRO A 80 11.79 -11.40 -8.77
CA PRO A 80 12.31 -10.08 -9.15
C PRO A 80 11.35 -9.27 -10.02
N VAL A 81 10.61 -9.94 -10.91
CA VAL A 81 9.63 -9.32 -11.80
C VAL A 81 8.29 -10.03 -11.66
N LEU A 82 7.24 -9.24 -11.45
CA LEU A 82 5.85 -9.70 -11.36
C LEU A 82 5.00 -8.97 -12.41
N THR A 83 3.91 -9.59 -12.84
CA THR A 83 2.98 -9.01 -13.81
C THR A 83 1.54 -9.06 -13.31
N LEU A 84 0.80 -7.96 -13.46
CA LEU A 84 -0.64 -7.88 -13.29
C LEU A 84 -1.31 -8.31 -14.60
N THR A 85 -2.21 -9.28 -14.56
CA THR A 85 -2.88 -9.80 -15.78
C THR A 85 -4.39 -9.76 -15.67
N GLY A 86 -5.05 -9.67 -16.83
CA GLY A 86 -6.51 -9.59 -16.91
C GLY A 86 -7.09 -8.28 -16.39
N ALA A 87 -6.26 -7.24 -16.22
CA ALA A 87 -6.73 -5.95 -15.73
C ALA A 87 -7.84 -5.38 -16.63
N PRO A 88 -8.91 -4.82 -16.05
CA PRO A 88 -9.88 -4.03 -16.80
C PRO A 88 -9.22 -2.86 -17.55
N ALA A 89 -9.77 -2.47 -18.69
CA ALA A 89 -9.22 -1.40 -19.54
C ALA A 89 -9.19 -0.02 -18.85
N ASP A 90 -10.01 0.17 -17.81
CA ASP A 90 -10.13 1.38 -17.01
C ASP A 90 -9.39 1.28 -15.68
N VAL A 91 -8.37 0.43 -15.55
CA VAL A 91 -7.51 0.40 -14.36
C VAL A 91 -6.66 1.68 -14.25
N ASP A 92 -6.61 2.27 -13.07
CA ASP A 92 -5.70 3.36 -12.75
C ASP A 92 -4.39 2.81 -12.19
N ALA A 93 -3.38 2.67 -13.06
CA ALA A 93 -2.04 2.23 -12.72
C ALA A 93 -1.11 3.36 -12.23
N SER A 94 -1.64 4.53 -11.86
CA SER A 94 -0.86 5.59 -11.22
C SER A 94 -0.40 5.21 -9.81
N ARG A 95 -1.09 4.28 -9.16
CA ARG A 95 -0.75 3.81 -7.81
C ARG A 95 -1.27 2.40 -7.56
N LEU A 96 -0.62 1.70 -6.65
CA LEU A 96 -1.04 0.39 -6.16
C LEU A 96 -0.88 0.29 -4.65
N THR A 97 -1.51 -0.71 -4.06
CA THR A 97 -1.23 -1.16 -2.69
C THR A 97 -1.24 -2.68 -2.65
N MET A 98 -0.45 -3.27 -1.74
CA MET A 98 -0.18 -4.71 -1.70
C MET A 98 -0.49 -5.24 -0.31
N LEU A 99 -1.28 -6.30 -0.19
CA LEU A 99 -1.64 -6.91 1.09
C LEU A 99 -1.31 -8.40 1.10
N HIS A 100 -1.15 -8.96 2.28
CA HIS A 100 -1.13 -10.39 2.51
C HIS A 100 -2.19 -10.78 3.54
N SER A 101 -2.92 -11.85 3.25
CA SER A 101 -3.93 -12.39 4.15
C SER A 101 -4.02 -13.91 4.03
N GLY A 102 -3.80 -14.61 5.14
CA GLY A 102 -3.71 -16.07 5.13
C GLY A 102 -2.57 -16.54 4.23
N ALA A 103 -2.89 -17.18 3.10
CA ALA A 103 -1.93 -17.61 2.09
C ALA A 103 -1.95 -16.76 0.80
N ALA A 104 -2.81 -15.73 0.76
CA ALA A 104 -3.06 -14.94 -0.44
C ALA A 104 -2.29 -13.62 -0.41
N TYR A 105 -1.72 -13.28 -1.57
CA TYR A 105 -1.12 -11.97 -1.81
C TYR A 105 -2.04 -11.20 -2.75
N HIS A 106 -2.35 -9.97 -2.39
CA HIS A 106 -3.27 -9.11 -3.09
C HIS A 106 -2.56 -7.88 -3.62
N ALA A 107 -2.90 -7.48 -4.83
CA ALA A 107 -2.61 -6.14 -5.34
C ALA A 107 -3.94 -5.43 -5.56
N TYR A 108 -4.03 -4.17 -5.16
CA TYR A 108 -5.19 -3.34 -5.42
C TYR A 108 -4.80 -2.11 -6.22
N LEU A 109 -5.62 -1.81 -7.22
CA LEU A 109 -5.57 -0.60 -8.03
C LEU A 109 -6.96 0.01 -8.05
N ARG A 110 -7.07 1.30 -8.35
CA ARG A 110 -8.39 1.95 -8.48
C ARG A 110 -8.91 1.81 -9.90
N ARG A 111 -10.20 2.09 -10.09
CA ARG A 111 -10.77 2.42 -11.39
C ARG A 111 -10.45 3.87 -11.77
N LEU A 112 -10.07 4.09 -13.01
CA LEU A 112 -9.83 5.40 -13.58
C LEU A 112 -11.13 6.20 -13.65
N GLY A 113 -11.13 7.42 -13.11
CA GLY A 113 -12.31 8.29 -13.06
C GLY A 113 -13.31 7.95 -11.94
N ASP A 114 -13.14 6.82 -11.25
CA ASP A 114 -13.93 6.42 -10.09
C ASP A 114 -12.99 5.90 -8.99
N PRO A 115 -12.43 6.80 -8.15
CA PRO A 115 -11.48 6.41 -7.12
C PRO A 115 -12.09 5.58 -5.99
N THR A 116 -13.42 5.43 -5.95
CA THR A 116 -14.17 4.66 -4.95
C THR A 116 -14.45 3.22 -5.36
N THR A 117 -13.93 2.78 -6.52
CA THR A 117 -13.92 1.38 -6.91
C THR A 117 -12.48 0.86 -6.96
N LEU A 118 -12.20 -0.20 -6.20
CA LEU A 118 -10.92 -0.90 -6.24
C LEU A 118 -11.02 -2.17 -7.09
N TYR A 119 -10.02 -2.46 -7.89
CA TYR A 119 -9.80 -3.75 -8.53
C TYR A 119 -8.80 -4.57 -7.73
N GLN A 120 -9.15 -5.81 -7.40
CA GLN A 120 -8.29 -6.74 -6.69
C GLN A 120 -7.69 -7.75 -7.66
N PHE A 121 -6.39 -7.91 -7.55
CA PHE A 121 -5.60 -8.94 -8.21
C PHE A 121 -5.03 -9.86 -7.14
N VAL A 122 -4.97 -11.16 -7.42
CA VAL A 122 -4.45 -12.16 -6.50
C VAL A 122 -3.27 -12.88 -7.14
N TRP A 123 -2.18 -13.02 -6.39
CA TRP A 123 -1.03 -13.78 -6.86
C TRP A 123 -1.39 -15.24 -7.09
N VAL A 124 -1.01 -15.78 -8.25
CA VAL A 124 -1.20 -17.19 -8.59
C VAL A 124 0.01 -18.00 -8.10
N PRO A 125 -0.16 -18.95 -7.16
CA PRO A 125 0.96 -19.68 -6.58
C PRO A 125 1.86 -20.37 -7.60
N GLY A 126 3.18 -20.25 -7.41
CA GLY A 126 4.18 -20.86 -8.31
C GLY A 126 4.38 -20.10 -9.63
N THR A 127 3.81 -18.90 -9.76
CA THR A 127 3.94 -18.05 -10.95
C THR A 127 4.53 -16.68 -10.61
N THR A 128 4.74 -15.86 -11.63
CA THR A 128 5.13 -14.45 -11.49
C THR A 128 3.93 -13.51 -11.66
N THR A 129 2.70 -14.00 -11.47
CA THR A 129 1.51 -13.28 -11.92
C THR A 129 0.55 -12.99 -10.78
N TYR A 130 0.08 -11.74 -10.72
CA TYR A 130 -1.15 -11.37 -10.04
C TYR A 130 -2.26 -11.32 -11.09
N GLN A 131 -3.34 -12.06 -10.85
CA GLN A 131 -4.45 -12.19 -11.79
C GLN A 131 -5.69 -11.48 -11.25
N TRP A 132 -6.35 -10.71 -12.10
CA TRP A 132 -7.66 -10.14 -11.80
C TRP A 132 -8.77 -11.20 -11.92
N ALA A 133 -9.84 -11.02 -11.16
CA ALA A 133 -11.03 -11.88 -11.18
C ALA A 133 -10.75 -13.38 -10.95
N VAL A 134 -9.83 -13.67 -10.01
CA VAL A 134 -9.59 -15.04 -9.54
C VAL A 134 -10.82 -15.54 -8.77
N ALA A 135 -11.25 -16.77 -9.05
CA ALA A 135 -12.39 -17.40 -8.39
C ALA A 135 -12.19 -17.44 -6.86
N GLY A 136 -13.24 -17.13 -6.11
CA GLY A 136 -13.19 -17.06 -4.64
C GLY A 136 -12.79 -15.69 -4.06
N TYR A 137 -12.46 -14.72 -4.92
CA TYR A 137 -12.14 -13.33 -4.53
C TYR A 137 -13.07 -12.33 -5.21
N TYR A 138 -13.18 -11.13 -4.64
CA TYR A 138 -14.00 -10.05 -5.20
C TYR A 138 -13.20 -9.33 -6.29
N PRO A 139 -13.60 -9.37 -7.57
CA PRO A 139 -12.85 -8.68 -8.63
C PRO A 139 -12.87 -7.16 -8.47
N SER A 140 -13.93 -6.63 -7.85
CA SER A 140 -14.10 -5.21 -7.57
C SER A 140 -14.65 -5.00 -6.16
N LEU A 141 -14.09 -4.02 -5.44
CA LEU A 141 -14.47 -3.69 -4.07
C LEU A 141 -14.88 -2.22 -4.01
N PRO A 142 -16.15 -1.91 -3.66
CA PRO A 142 -16.62 -0.55 -3.50
C PRO A 142 -16.13 0.07 -2.18
N VAL A 143 -15.95 1.38 -2.19
CA VAL A 143 -15.54 2.21 -1.06
C VAL A 143 -16.58 3.30 -0.83
N THR A 144 -17.16 3.39 0.36
CA THR A 144 -18.30 4.28 0.63
C THR A 144 -18.19 5.04 1.95
N GLY A 145 -18.95 6.12 2.05
CA GLY A 145 -19.09 6.92 3.29
C GLY A 145 -17.92 7.86 3.61
N PHE A 146 -16.87 7.87 2.79
CA PHE A 146 -15.73 8.77 2.98
C PHE A 146 -16.12 10.25 2.77
N PRO A 147 -15.54 11.19 3.55
CA PRO A 147 -15.79 12.62 3.39
C PRO A 147 -15.53 13.15 1.97
N SER A 148 -16.25 14.20 1.57
CA SER A 148 -16.11 14.79 0.22
C SER A 148 -14.73 15.43 -0.04
N ASP A 149 -13.99 15.76 1.02
CA ASP A 149 -12.62 16.26 0.96
C ASP A 149 -11.57 15.14 1.03
N THR A 150 -11.96 13.88 0.83
CA THR A 150 -11.01 12.77 0.74
C THR A 150 -10.12 12.91 -0.50
N ASP A 151 -8.81 12.95 -0.28
CA ASP A 151 -7.79 12.98 -1.34
C ASP A 151 -7.40 11.56 -1.73
N TRP A 152 -8.13 11.04 -2.70
CA TRP A 152 -7.88 9.70 -3.22
C TRP A 152 -6.56 9.56 -3.97
N SER A 153 -5.88 10.63 -4.38
CA SER A 153 -4.52 10.50 -4.94
C SER A 153 -3.55 9.94 -3.89
N ARG A 154 -3.82 10.21 -2.60
CA ARG A 154 -3.06 9.78 -1.44
C ARG A 154 -3.70 8.63 -0.66
N TRP A 155 -4.14 7.57 -1.34
CA TRP A 155 -4.71 6.37 -0.73
C TRP A 155 -3.70 5.24 -0.43
N ASN A 156 -3.99 4.40 0.56
CA ASN A 156 -3.22 3.21 0.94
C ASN A 156 -4.14 2.14 1.54
N MET A 157 -3.64 0.92 1.68
CA MET A 157 -4.31 -0.12 2.46
C MET A 157 -3.32 -0.85 3.37
N LEU A 158 -3.85 -1.48 4.42
CA LEU A 158 -3.14 -2.51 5.17
C LEU A 158 -4.12 -3.58 5.64
N HIS A 159 -3.61 -4.76 5.97
CA HIS A 159 -4.36 -5.84 6.58
C HIS A 159 -3.63 -6.26 7.86
N ASP A 160 -4.36 -6.36 8.97
CA ASP A 160 -3.82 -6.64 10.31
C ASP A 160 -4.26 -8.01 10.86
N ASP A 161 -4.49 -8.97 9.97
CA ASP A 161 -5.04 -10.32 10.24
C ASP A 161 -6.49 -10.36 10.71
N ALA A 162 -6.99 -9.27 11.32
CA ALA A 162 -8.38 -9.13 11.71
C ALA A 162 -9.21 -8.37 10.66
N THR A 163 -8.63 -7.36 10.01
CA THR A 163 -9.40 -6.39 9.24
C THR A 163 -8.61 -5.83 8.07
N TYR A 164 -9.27 -5.70 6.91
CA TYR A 164 -8.74 -4.95 5.77
C TYR A 164 -9.10 -3.49 5.93
N ARG A 165 -8.09 -2.62 5.85
CA ARG A 165 -8.23 -1.19 6.12
C ARG A 165 -7.82 -0.40 4.90
N ILE A 166 -8.57 0.66 4.63
CA ILE A 166 -8.26 1.64 3.59
C ILE A 166 -8.06 3.00 4.24
N TYR A 167 -7.06 3.71 3.75
CA TYR A 167 -6.65 5.03 4.19
C TYR A 167 -6.61 5.95 2.99
N ALA A 168 -6.92 7.22 3.18
CA ALA A 168 -6.69 8.26 2.20
C ALA A 168 -6.32 9.57 2.88
N GLY A 169 -5.55 10.43 2.22
CA GLY A 169 -5.27 11.77 2.73
C GLY A 169 -6.54 12.63 2.77
N ARG A 170 -6.52 13.74 3.51
CA ARG A 170 -7.49 14.83 3.32
C ARG A 170 -6.96 15.89 2.37
N TYR A 171 -7.81 16.36 1.46
CA TYR A 171 -7.48 17.45 0.55
C TYR A 171 -7.15 18.72 1.35
N GLY A 172 -6.08 19.41 0.98
CA GLY A 172 -5.60 20.59 1.70
C GLY A 172 -4.86 20.31 3.01
N SER A 173 -4.66 19.04 3.40
CA SER A 173 -3.84 18.64 4.54
C SER A 173 -2.75 17.65 4.13
N THR A 174 -1.54 17.85 4.66
CA THR A 174 -0.39 16.97 4.47
C THR A 174 -0.20 15.98 5.61
N ASP A 175 -0.96 16.12 6.70
CA ASP A 175 -0.76 15.44 7.99
C ASP A 175 -2.02 14.71 8.50
N ARG A 176 -3.10 14.66 7.71
CA ARG A 176 -4.34 13.95 8.06
C ARG A 176 -4.62 12.82 7.10
N LEU A 177 -4.97 11.67 7.67
CA LEU A 177 -5.55 10.54 6.96
C LEU A 177 -6.98 10.29 7.46
N VAL A 178 -7.86 9.92 6.55
CA VAL A 178 -9.17 9.33 6.84
C VAL A 178 -9.11 7.83 6.64
N GLN A 179 -9.82 7.08 7.49
CA GLN A 179 -9.75 5.62 7.52
C GLN A 179 -11.14 4.99 7.42
N GLY A 180 -11.18 3.82 6.79
CA GLY A 180 -12.30 2.90 6.82
C GLY A 180 -11.82 1.46 6.80
N SER A 181 -12.76 0.53 6.95
CA SER A 181 -12.48 -0.91 6.91
C SER A 181 -13.51 -1.68 6.11
N TRP A 182 -13.15 -2.90 5.72
CA TRP A 182 -14.05 -3.81 5.02
C TRP A 182 -15.20 -4.28 5.91
N ASN A 183 -16.43 -3.92 5.55
CA ASN A 183 -17.64 -4.48 6.14
C ASN A 183 -18.10 -5.66 5.29
N ALA A 184 -17.80 -6.88 5.75
CA ALA A 184 -18.14 -8.11 5.03
C ALA A 184 -19.65 -8.31 4.87
N ALA A 185 -20.47 -7.87 5.82
CA ALA A 185 -21.92 -7.97 5.73
C ALA A 185 -22.51 -7.04 4.64
N ALA A 186 -21.86 -5.90 4.40
CA ALA A 186 -22.25 -4.96 3.35
C ALA A 186 -21.49 -5.15 2.03
N GLY A 187 -20.44 -5.97 2.00
CA GLY A 187 -19.60 -6.20 0.82
C GLY A 187 -18.87 -4.95 0.33
N GLN A 188 -18.42 -4.08 1.24
CA GLN A 188 -17.79 -2.80 0.88
C GLN A 188 -16.84 -2.27 1.96
N TYR A 189 -15.85 -1.45 1.57
CA TYR A 189 -15.11 -0.62 2.52
C TYR A 189 -15.97 0.56 2.97
N GLN A 190 -16.04 0.80 4.28
CA GLN A 190 -16.84 1.88 4.86
C GLN A 190 -15.98 2.76 5.75
N PHE A 191 -16.09 4.08 5.53
CA PHE A 191 -15.47 5.08 6.40
C PHE A 191 -15.89 4.89 7.87
N GLY A 192 -14.90 4.91 8.78
CA GLY A 192 -15.13 4.79 10.22
C GLY A 192 -15.60 3.42 10.71
N TYR A 193 -15.87 2.46 9.83
CA TYR A 193 -16.27 1.11 10.24
C TYR A 193 -15.09 0.36 10.84
N ASP A 194 -15.24 -0.07 12.10
CA ASP A 194 -14.21 -0.77 12.90
C ASP A 194 -12.82 -0.15 12.77
N SER A 195 -12.74 1.18 12.73
CA SER A 195 -11.51 1.94 12.47
C SER A 195 -11.44 3.24 13.27
N ILE A 196 -10.29 3.91 13.24
CA ILE A 196 -10.11 5.27 13.77
C ILE A 196 -10.41 6.24 12.62
N PRO A 197 -11.56 6.94 12.60
CA PRO A 197 -12.01 7.66 11.41
C PRO A 197 -11.01 8.67 10.85
N GLU A 198 -10.23 9.31 11.73
CA GLU A 198 -9.20 10.28 11.35
C GLU A 198 -7.91 10.04 12.15
N LEU A 199 -6.79 10.08 11.45
CA LEU A 199 -5.45 9.86 11.99
C LEU A 199 -4.54 11.06 11.66
N ALA A 200 -3.62 11.35 12.57
CA ALA A 200 -2.56 12.34 12.43
C ALA A 200 -1.25 11.69 11.97
N LEU A 201 -0.49 12.39 11.15
CA LEU A 201 0.92 12.10 10.86
C LEU A 201 1.78 13.11 11.60
N VAL A 202 2.60 12.64 12.54
CA VAL A 202 3.35 13.51 13.45
C VAL A 202 4.85 13.26 13.33
N GLY A 203 5.63 14.35 13.36
CA GLY A 203 7.09 14.29 13.42
C GLY A 203 7.78 13.89 12.11
N TYR A 204 7.04 13.69 11.01
CA TYR A 204 7.65 13.36 9.72
C TYR A 204 8.52 14.52 9.21
N PRO A 205 9.77 14.25 8.76
CA PRO A 205 10.66 15.29 8.26
C PRO A 205 10.13 16.00 7.02
N ALA A 206 10.58 17.24 6.80
CA ALA A 206 10.20 18.05 5.65
C ALA A 206 10.61 17.46 4.28
N ASP A 207 11.52 16.50 4.25
CA ASP A 207 11.92 15.77 3.04
C ASP A 207 11.06 14.52 2.76
N SER A 208 9.99 14.32 3.51
CA SER A 208 8.97 13.29 3.23
C SER A 208 8.07 13.73 2.07
N ASP A 209 8.04 12.95 0.99
CA ASP A 209 7.11 13.16 -0.12
C ASP A 209 5.70 12.70 0.28
N VAL A 210 4.89 13.67 0.70
CA VAL A 210 3.52 13.42 1.18
C VAL A 210 2.58 12.82 0.13
N GLY A 211 2.94 12.93 -1.16
CA GLY A 211 2.19 12.31 -2.26
C GLY A 211 2.49 10.82 -2.44
N ARG A 212 3.53 10.30 -1.78
CA ARG A 212 4.07 8.97 -2.03
C ARG A 212 4.31 8.23 -0.73
N SER A 213 3.32 7.41 -0.37
CA SER A 213 3.34 6.61 0.85
C SER A 213 2.97 5.16 0.61
N ALA A 214 3.27 4.33 1.61
CA ALA A 214 2.76 2.98 1.75
C ALA A 214 2.52 2.66 3.23
N MET A 215 1.72 1.63 3.49
CA MET A 215 1.41 1.16 4.83
C MET A 215 1.47 -0.37 4.84
N LEU A 216 1.79 -0.95 5.99
CA LEU A 216 1.67 -2.39 6.25
C LEU A 216 1.52 -2.62 7.75
N HIS A 217 1.04 -3.80 8.13
CA HIS A 217 1.16 -4.33 9.48
C HIS A 217 2.25 -5.40 9.46
N ASP A 218 3.20 -5.34 10.38
CA ASP A 218 4.32 -6.29 10.42
C ASP A 218 4.14 -7.42 11.44
N GLY A 219 2.92 -7.57 11.97
CA GLY A 219 2.60 -8.52 13.03
C GLY A 219 2.74 -7.94 14.44
N THR A 220 3.39 -6.77 14.58
CA THR A 220 3.53 -6.07 15.86
C THR A 220 3.03 -4.63 15.75
N ASP A 221 3.53 -3.87 14.78
CA ASP A 221 3.26 -2.46 14.61
C ASP A 221 2.56 -2.19 13.27
N TYR A 222 1.69 -1.17 13.27
CA TYR A 222 1.15 -0.60 12.04
C TYR A 222 2.16 0.41 11.52
N ARG A 223 2.79 0.12 10.38
CA ARG A 223 3.84 0.94 9.78
C ARG A 223 3.28 1.90 8.74
N PHE A 224 3.85 3.10 8.69
CA PHE A 224 3.60 4.09 7.66
C PHE A 224 4.94 4.58 7.10
N TYR A 225 5.01 4.72 5.78
CA TYR A 225 6.22 5.13 5.07
C TYR A 225 5.91 6.29 4.15
N PHE A 226 6.82 7.27 4.10
CA PHE A 226 6.91 8.23 3.00
C PHE A 226 8.17 7.96 2.18
N GLN A 227 8.09 8.23 0.87
CA GLN A 227 9.30 8.30 0.06
C GLN A 227 10.12 9.53 0.48
N ARG A 228 11.44 9.35 0.52
CA ARG A 228 12.43 10.41 0.65
C ARG A 228 13.24 10.49 -0.66
N PRO A 229 13.14 11.61 -1.40
CA PRO A 229 13.83 11.81 -2.68
C PRO A 229 15.36 11.72 -2.61
#